data_AF-A0A3S3RT01-F1
#
_entry.id   AF-A0A3S3RT01-F1
#
_cell.length_a   1.000
_cell.length_b   1.000
_cell.length_c   1.000
_cell.angle_alpha   90.00
_cell.angle_beta   90.00
_cell.angle_gamma   90.00
#
_symmetry.space_group_name_H-M   'P 1'
#
loop_
_entity.id
_entity.type
_entity.pdbx_description
1 polymer ?
#
loop_
_entity_poly.entity_id
_entity_poly.type
_entity_poly.pdbx_seq_one_letter_code
_entity_poly.pdbx_strand_id
1 'polypeptide(L)'
;MKKKIYSILLLGSSLFGCSPFYMEAQNNALMHKESGLYVHREVELRVNAARLTTPPDAVAPGAVSTLEASHFNPISVSSSWFDPSKSERRGEFLVWRESTHLPKYAVKGKTSLGAAVRWEKEGAMTVKDTLEMFPFPPPDIAQIDHWSPWTEASSRRGGVFAWHSEVNRHDAENPDRPEYPFQMRFRLVLSQRVYP
;
A
#
# COMPACT_ATOMS: atom_id res chain seq x y z
N MET A 1 34.89 10.37 8.51
CA MET A 1 33.94 9.56 7.72
C MET A 1 33.29 10.44 6.65
N LYS A 2 33.51 10.17 5.35
CA LYS A 2 32.91 10.93 4.24
C LYS A 2 31.45 10.47 4.03
N LYS A 3 30.46 11.32 4.33
CA LYS A 3 29.06 11.09 3.94
C LYS A 3 28.96 11.13 2.41
N LYS A 4 28.60 10.02 1.77
CA LYS A 4 28.18 10.02 0.36
C LYS A 4 26.80 10.67 0.28
N ILE A 5 26.75 11.92 -0.18
CA ILE A 5 25.52 12.62 -0.54
C ILE A 5 25.15 12.13 -1.94
N TYR A 6 24.01 11.46 -2.06
CA TYR A 6 23.45 11.09 -3.37
C TYR A 6 22.48 12.20 -3.79
N SER A 7 23.01 13.21 -4.48
CA SER A 7 22.18 14.19 -5.18
C SER A 7 21.60 13.53 -6.43
N ILE A 8 20.37 13.05 -6.35
CA ILE A 8 19.60 12.70 -7.55
C ILE A 8 19.09 14.01 -8.14
N LEU A 9 19.83 14.56 -9.11
CA LEU A 9 19.33 15.62 -10.00
C LEU A 9 18.52 14.93 -11.09
N LEU A 10 17.20 15.01 -11.01
CA LEU A 10 16.33 14.70 -12.15
C LEU A 10 16.06 16.02 -12.87
N LEU A 11 16.77 16.23 -13.98
CA LEU A 11 16.49 17.31 -14.92
C LEU A 11 15.24 16.93 -15.72
N GLY A 12 14.07 17.28 -15.19
CA GLY A 12 12.80 17.25 -15.92
C GLY A 12 12.53 18.61 -16.54
N SER A 13 12.58 18.68 -17.87
CA SER A 13 12.29 19.86 -18.67
C SER A 13 10.87 20.37 -18.44
N SER A 14 10.76 21.58 -17.93
CA SER A 14 9.50 22.29 -17.69
C SER A 14 8.87 22.79 -18.99
N LEU A 15 7.71 22.24 -19.37
CA LEU A 15 6.76 22.93 -20.25
C LEU A 15 5.32 22.97 -19.72
N PHE A 16 5.07 22.42 -18.52
CA PHE A 16 3.83 22.65 -17.78
C PHE A 16 4.22 22.92 -16.33
N GLY A 17 3.66 23.98 -15.72
CA GLY A 17 4.09 24.59 -14.45
C GLY A 17 3.90 23.74 -13.18
N CYS A 18 4.40 22.51 -13.16
CA CYS A 18 4.64 21.74 -11.95
C CYS A 18 6.13 21.87 -11.63
N SER A 19 6.48 22.55 -10.53
CA SER A 19 7.88 22.71 -10.10
C SER A 19 8.53 21.32 -9.94
N PRO A 20 9.77 21.09 -10.41
CA PRO A 20 10.44 19.81 -10.19
C PRO A 20 10.68 19.61 -8.69
N PHE A 21 9.91 18.69 -8.08
CA PHE A 21 10.03 18.33 -6.67
C PHE A 21 11.40 17.69 -6.40
N TYR A 22 12.26 18.41 -5.68
CA TYR A 22 13.56 17.88 -5.27
C TYR A 22 13.47 17.13 -3.94
N MET A 23 13.67 15.82 -4.00
CA MET A 23 13.78 14.95 -2.82
C MET A 23 15.23 14.50 -2.58
N GLU A 24 15.62 14.37 -1.33
CA GLU A 24 16.91 13.78 -0.92
C GLU A 24 16.69 12.60 0.01
N ALA A 25 17.47 11.53 -0.20
CA ALA A 25 17.47 10.41 0.74
C ALA A 25 18.42 10.70 1.90
N GLN A 26 17.89 10.80 3.12
CA GLN A 26 18.67 10.95 4.35
C GLN A 26 18.28 9.85 5.35
N ASN A 27 19.26 9.08 5.83
CA ASN A 27 19.05 8.03 6.83
C ASN A 27 17.89 7.06 6.51
N ASN A 28 17.85 6.59 5.25
CA ASN A 28 16.82 5.72 4.65
C ASN A 28 15.42 6.33 4.46
N ALA A 29 15.18 7.59 4.81
CA ALA A 29 13.92 8.29 4.55
C ALA A 29 14.08 9.35 3.44
N LEU A 30 12.98 9.72 2.79
CA LEU A 30 12.95 10.83 1.84
C LEU A 30 12.64 12.15 2.54
N MET A 31 13.39 13.18 2.19
CA MET A 31 13.24 14.55 2.67
C MET A 31 12.95 15.47 1.48
N HIS A 32 11.99 16.38 1.66
CA HIS A 32 11.72 17.46 0.74
C HIS A 32 12.75 18.57 0.94
N LYS A 33 13.54 18.87 -0.10
CA LYS A 33 14.71 19.75 0.06
C LYS A 33 14.34 21.18 0.47
N GLU A 34 13.26 21.73 -0.09
CA GLU A 34 12.90 23.14 0.14
C GLU A 34 12.42 23.38 1.56
N SER A 35 11.64 22.44 2.13
CA SER A 35 11.10 22.59 3.48
C SER A 35 11.97 21.95 4.56
N GLY A 36 12.91 21.06 4.19
CA GLY A 36 13.67 20.25 5.14
C GLY A 36 12.82 19.22 5.90
N LEU A 37 11.57 19.01 5.48
CA LEU A 37 10.64 18.06 6.12
C LEU A 37 10.72 16.68 5.47
N TYR A 38 10.36 15.65 6.22
CA TYR A 38 10.30 14.29 5.71
C TYR A 38 9.03 14.08 4.92
N VAL A 39 9.13 13.28 3.86
CA VAL A 39 7.98 12.88 3.04
C VAL A 39 7.39 11.60 3.61
N HIS A 40 6.11 11.68 3.95
CA HIS A 40 5.30 10.57 4.40
C HIS A 40 4.27 10.24 3.32
N ARG A 41 3.84 8.98 3.29
CA ARG A 41 2.69 8.56 2.52
C ARG A 41 1.56 8.26 3.47
N GLU A 42 0.45 8.97 3.32
CA GLU A 42 -0.80 8.56 3.91
C GLU A 42 -1.60 7.76 2.90
N VAL A 43 -2.18 6.66 3.35
CA VAL A 43 -3.01 5.77 2.55
C VAL A 43 -4.38 5.69 3.18
N GLU A 44 -5.42 5.82 2.36
CA GLU A 44 -6.73 5.31 2.70
C GLU A 44 -7.00 4.05 1.89
N LEU A 45 -7.40 2.99 2.58
CA LEU A 45 -7.93 1.77 1.99
C LEU A 45 -9.41 1.68 2.35
N ARG A 46 -10.26 1.36 1.39
CA ARG A 46 -11.69 1.14 1.64
C ARG A 46 -12.23 -0.08 0.95
N VAL A 47 -13.29 -0.63 1.50
CA VAL A 47 -14.05 -1.73 0.91
C VAL A 47 -15.51 -1.62 1.31
N ASN A 48 -16.41 -2.17 0.47
CA ASN A 48 -17.81 -2.27 0.86
C ASN A 48 -17.92 -3.14 2.12
N ALA A 49 -18.67 -2.67 3.12
CA ALA A 49 -18.85 -3.37 4.38
C ALA A 49 -19.42 -4.79 4.19
N ALA A 50 -20.22 -5.01 3.14
CA ALA A 50 -20.77 -6.31 2.80
C ALA A 50 -19.69 -7.39 2.58
N ARG A 51 -18.49 -7.00 2.12
CA ARG A 51 -17.39 -7.95 1.93
C ARG A 51 -16.97 -8.64 3.22
N LEU A 52 -17.03 -7.94 4.35
CA LEU A 52 -16.62 -8.48 5.64
C LEU A 52 -17.71 -9.29 6.34
N THR A 53 -18.94 -9.27 5.82
CA THR A 53 -20.07 -10.00 6.39
C THR A 53 -20.48 -11.22 5.56
N THR A 54 -20.02 -11.30 4.31
CA THR A 54 -20.35 -12.38 3.38
C THR A 54 -19.11 -13.25 3.16
N PRO A 55 -18.89 -14.28 4.01
CA PRO A 55 -17.77 -15.19 3.82
C PRO A 55 -17.94 -16.02 2.53
N PRO A 56 -16.83 -16.40 1.87
CA PRO A 56 -16.85 -17.43 0.83
C PRO A 56 -17.41 -18.77 1.35
N ASP A 57 -17.99 -19.58 0.46
CA ASP A 57 -18.58 -20.89 0.81
C ASP A 57 -17.61 -21.85 1.53
N ALA A 58 -16.31 -21.73 1.26
CA ALA A 58 -15.26 -22.54 1.87
C ALA A 58 -14.95 -22.18 3.34
N VAL A 59 -15.57 -21.12 3.89
CA VAL A 59 -15.32 -20.64 5.24
C VAL A 59 -16.20 -21.37 6.26
N ALA A 60 -15.58 -21.82 7.34
CA ALA A 60 -16.30 -22.47 8.42
C ALA A 60 -17.33 -21.52 9.08
N PRO A 61 -18.54 -21.99 9.43
CA PRO A 61 -19.55 -21.15 10.10
C PRO A 61 -19.01 -20.51 11.38
N GLY A 62 -19.27 -19.22 11.57
CA GLY A 62 -18.81 -18.45 12.73
C GLY A 62 -17.36 -17.96 12.66
N ALA A 63 -16.70 -18.07 11.50
CA ALA A 63 -15.41 -17.41 11.28
C ALA A 63 -15.55 -15.88 11.36
N VAL A 64 -14.52 -15.23 11.91
CA VAL A 64 -14.41 -13.77 11.97
C VAL A 64 -13.54 -13.27 10.83
N SER A 65 -13.93 -12.15 10.22
CA SER A 65 -13.13 -11.49 9.19
C SER A 65 -12.10 -10.55 9.80
N THR A 66 -10.84 -10.64 9.36
CA THR A 66 -9.80 -9.65 9.64
C THR A 66 -9.19 -9.13 8.34
N LEU A 67 -8.57 -7.95 8.39
CA LEU A 67 -7.95 -7.32 7.22
C LEU A 67 -6.43 -7.49 7.30
N GLU A 68 -5.88 -8.19 6.32
CA GLU A 68 -4.44 -8.35 6.15
C GLU A 68 -3.93 -7.28 5.19
N ALA A 69 -2.85 -6.60 5.58
CA ALA A 69 -2.12 -5.70 4.72
C ALA A 69 -0.66 -6.18 4.57
N SER A 70 -0.02 -5.85 3.45
CA SER A 70 1.39 -6.17 3.28
C SER A 70 2.06 -5.11 2.42
N HIS A 71 3.18 -4.59 2.89
CA HIS A 71 3.99 -3.68 2.09
C HIS A 71 5.05 -4.49 1.34
N PHE A 72 5.02 -4.34 0.02
CA PHE A 72 5.96 -4.98 -0.87
C PHE A 72 6.98 -3.95 -1.33
N ASN A 73 8.25 -4.26 -1.09
CA ASN A 73 9.39 -3.49 -1.54
C ASN A 73 10.31 -4.40 -2.36
N PRO A 74 11.24 -3.86 -3.16
CA PRO A 74 12.04 -4.67 -4.09
C PRO A 74 12.84 -5.83 -3.48
N ILE A 75 13.10 -5.78 -2.18
CA ILE A 75 13.97 -6.73 -1.46
C ILE A 75 13.28 -7.39 -0.26
N SER A 76 12.04 -7.04 0.05
CA SER A 76 11.37 -7.51 1.26
C SER A 76 9.86 -7.35 1.16
N VAL A 77 9.15 -8.19 1.90
CA VAL A 77 7.74 -8.02 2.22
C VAL A 77 7.64 -7.83 3.73
N SER A 78 6.90 -6.82 4.17
CA SER A 78 6.55 -6.65 5.58
C SER A 78 5.06 -6.73 5.75
N SER A 79 4.60 -7.65 6.60
CA SER A 79 3.20 -7.73 6.99
C SER A 79 2.82 -6.50 7.80
N SER A 80 1.70 -5.90 7.44
CA SER A 80 1.03 -4.86 8.20
C SER A 80 -0.40 -5.33 8.50
N TRP A 81 -1.04 -4.70 9.46
CA TRP A 81 -2.39 -5.04 9.84
C TRP A 81 -3.20 -3.78 9.93
N PHE A 82 -4.25 -3.71 9.13
CA PHE A 82 -5.30 -2.73 9.37
C PHE A 82 -6.21 -3.30 10.45
N ASP A 83 -6.04 -2.79 11.65
CA ASP A 83 -6.92 -3.13 12.77
C ASP A 83 -8.37 -2.83 12.37
N PRO A 84 -9.27 -3.84 12.31
CA PRO A 84 -10.67 -3.63 11.94
C PRO A 84 -11.37 -2.62 12.84
N SER A 85 -10.98 -2.51 14.11
CA SER A 85 -11.56 -1.56 15.07
C SER A 85 -11.17 -0.10 14.78
N LYS A 86 -10.11 0.12 14.00
CA LYS A 86 -9.66 1.45 13.57
C LYS A 86 -10.30 1.88 12.24
N SER A 87 -11.25 1.10 11.71
CA SER A 87 -12.02 1.50 10.55
C SER A 87 -13.03 2.59 10.88
N GLU A 88 -13.25 3.49 9.93
CA GLU A 88 -14.33 4.46 9.96
C GLU A 88 -15.36 4.08 8.90
N ARG A 89 -16.65 4.05 9.27
CA ARG A 89 -17.71 3.82 8.31
C ARG A 89 -18.08 5.11 7.58
N ARG A 90 -17.99 5.09 6.25
CA ARG A 90 -18.38 6.19 5.34
C ARG A 90 -19.38 5.69 4.32
N GLY A 91 -20.67 5.80 4.65
CA GLY A 91 -21.76 5.23 3.86
C GLY A 91 -21.72 3.69 3.89
N GLU A 92 -21.64 3.08 2.72
CA GLU A 92 -21.50 1.62 2.56
C GLU A 92 -20.06 1.11 2.74
N PHE A 93 -19.08 2.01 2.82
CA PHE A 93 -17.67 1.64 2.91
C PHE A 93 -17.16 1.64 4.34
N LEU A 94 -16.26 0.71 4.65
CA LEU A 94 -15.32 0.80 5.76
C LEU A 94 -14.00 1.34 5.23
N VAL A 95 -13.42 2.32 5.94
CA VAL A 95 -12.20 3.02 5.53
C VAL A 95 -11.15 2.91 6.62
N TRP A 96 -9.96 2.46 6.26
CA TRP A 96 -8.78 2.47 7.11
C TRP A 96 -7.79 3.52 6.64
N ARG A 97 -7.03 4.07 7.59
CA ARG A 97 -5.97 5.04 7.33
C ARG A 97 -4.67 4.56 7.93
N GLU A 98 -3.59 4.69 7.18
CA GLU A 98 -2.23 4.47 7.65
C GLU A 98 -1.33 5.60 7.14
N SER A 99 -0.32 5.96 7.94
CA SER A 99 0.75 6.85 7.54
C SER A 99 2.08 6.13 7.69
N THR A 100 2.88 6.10 6.63
CA THR A 100 4.17 5.42 6.61
C THR A 100 5.25 6.37 6.07
N HIS A 101 6.43 6.33 6.69
CA HIS A 101 7.61 7.01 6.13
C HIS A 101 7.96 6.41 4.76
N LEU A 102 8.31 7.27 3.81
CA LEU A 102 8.79 6.79 2.52
C LEU A 102 10.25 6.38 2.59
N PRO A 103 10.56 5.09 2.38
CA PRO A 103 11.94 4.66 2.33
C PRO A 103 12.60 5.13 1.03
N LYS A 104 13.94 5.25 1.04
CA LYS A 104 14.73 5.70 -0.13
C LYS A 104 14.45 4.95 -1.45
N TYR A 105 14.03 3.69 -1.38
CA TYR A 105 13.74 2.88 -2.56
C TYR A 105 12.34 3.13 -3.14
N ALA A 106 11.46 3.84 -2.42
CA ALA A 106 10.15 4.25 -2.91
C ALA A 106 10.23 5.21 -4.09
N VAL A 107 11.35 5.95 -4.25
CA VAL A 107 11.59 6.88 -5.37
C VAL A 107 11.43 6.21 -6.74
N LYS A 108 11.67 4.90 -6.83
CA LYS A 108 11.59 4.17 -8.11
C LYS A 108 10.18 3.67 -8.44
N GLY A 109 9.16 3.95 -7.63
CA GLY A 109 7.80 3.44 -7.83
C GLY A 109 7.68 1.91 -7.74
N LYS A 110 8.66 1.25 -7.09
CA LYS A 110 8.71 -0.22 -6.98
C LYS A 110 8.14 -0.73 -5.67
N THR A 111 7.25 0.05 -5.05
CA THR A 111 6.61 -0.31 -3.78
C THR A 111 5.12 -0.48 -4.01
N SER A 112 4.50 -1.44 -3.34
CA SER A 112 3.05 -1.64 -3.41
C SER A 112 2.48 -2.03 -2.05
N LEU A 113 1.18 -1.82 -1.91
CA LEU A 113 0.37 -2.33 -0.80
C LEU A 113 -0.45 -3.52 -1.31
N GLY A 114 -0.40 -4.65 -0.61
CA GLY A 114 -1.34 -5.75 -0.80
C GLY A 114 -2.40 -5.71 0.29
N ALA A 115 -3.66 -5.97 -0.06
CA ALA A 115 -4.77 -6.09 0.87
C ALA A 115 -5.59 -7.37 0.61
N ALA A 116 -5.94 -8.08 1.67
CA ALA A 116 -6.78 -9.28 1.61
C ALA A 116 -7.66 -9.40 2.85
N VAL A 117 -8.84 -10.00 2.70
CA VAL A 117 -9.65 -10.43 3.84
C VAL A 117 -9.18 -11.81 4.28
N ARG A 118 -9.03 -11.99 5.59
CA ARG A 118 -8.77 -13.29 6.22
C ARG A 118 -10.01 -13.70 7.01
N TRP A 119 -10.37 -14.97 6.93
CA TRP A 119 -11.47 -15.57 7.66
C TRP A 119 -10.90 -16.58 8.64
N GLU A 120 -11.02 -16.28 9.93
CA GLU A 120 -10.37 -17.01 11.00
C GLU A 120 -11.38 -17.65 11.93
N LYS A 121 -11.13 -18.91 12.31
CA LYS A 121 -11.90 -19.62 13.33
C LYS A 121 -10.96 -20.52 14.12
N GLU A 122 -11.12 -20.49 15.44
CA GLU A 122 -10.33 -21.34 16.33
C GLU A 122 -10.52 -22.83 15.97
N GLY A 123 -9.39 -23.56 15.86
CA GLY A 123 -9.39 -24.97 15.49
C GLY A 123 -9.68 -25.28 14.01
N ALA A 124 -9.80 -24.27 13.14
CA ALA A 124 -10.00 -24.44 11.70
C ALA A 124 -8.89 -23.77 10.87
N MET A 125 -8.76 -24.19 9.61
CA MET A 125 -7.85 -23.54 8.67
C MET A 125 -8.33 -22.12 8.35
N THR A 126 -7.42 -21.15 8.42
CA THR A 126 -7.69 -19.78 7.97
C THR A 126 -7.87 -19.76 6.45
N VAL A 127 -8.99 -19.21 6.00
CA VAL A 127 -9.24 -18.97 4.58
C VAL A 127 -8.85 -17.53 4.26
N LYS A 128 -8.10 -17.34 3.17
CA LYS A 128 -7.71 -16.01 2.70
C LYS A 128 -8.36 -15.72 1.37
N ASP A 129 -8.92 -14.53 1.24
CA ASP A 129 -9.30 -13.96 -0.05
C ASP A 129 -8.07 -13.77 -0.93
N THR A 130 -8.33 -13.57 -2.22
CA THR A 130 -7.40 -13.00 -3.19
C THR A 130 -6.70 -11.74 -2.63
N LEU A 131 -5.38 -11.71 -2.71
CA LEU A 131 -4.58 -10.55 -2.37
C LEU A 131 -4.62 -9.53 -3.52
N GLU A 132 -5.18 -8.36 -3.24
CA GLU A 132 -5.32 -7.24 -4.18
C GLU A 132 -4.13 -6.29 -4.04
N MET A 133 -3.41 -6.05 -5.14
CA MET A 133 -2.14 -5.31 -5.17
C MET A 133 -2.30 -3.90 -5.73
N PHE A 134 -1.83 -2.92 -4.95
CA PHE A 134 -1.88 -1.49 -5.24
C PHE A 134 -0.47 -0.92 -5.40
N PRO A 135 0.04 -0.75 -6.63
CA PRO A 135 1.32 -0.13 -6.86
C PRO A 135 1.28 1.34 -6.48
N PHE A 136 2.29 1.79 -5.76
CA PHE A 136 2.44 3.20 -5.49
C PHE A 136 3.25 3.85 -6.60
N PRO A 137 2.80 4.99 -7.13
CA PRO A 137 3.60 5.75 -8.06
C PRO A 137 4.87 6.28 -7.38
N PRO A 138 5.90 6.59 -8.18
CA PRO A 138 7.03 7.39 -7.74
C PRO A 138 6.57 8.68 -7.02
N PRO A 139 7.23 9.12 -5.94
CA PRO A 139 6.76 10.27 -5.17
C PRO A 139 6.95 11.61 -5.90
N ASP A 140 7.82 11.68 -6.90
CA ASP A 140 8.09 12.86 -7.72
C ASP A 140 6.97 13.18 -8.72
N ILE A 141 6.12 12.20 -9.03
CA ILE A 141 4.93 12.41 -9.87
C ILE A 141 3.66 12.65 -9.05
N ALA A 142 3.71 12.51 -7.72
CA ALA A 142 2.57 12.72 -6.85
C ALA A 142 2.59 14.13 -6.23
N GLN A 143 1.43 14.77 -6.17
CA GLN A 143 1.29 16.08 -5.53
C GLN A 143 1.25 15.95 -4.00
N ILE A 144 1.92 16.86 -3.31
CA ILE A 144 1.89 16.97 -1.85
C ILE A 144 0.52 17.48 -1.40
N ASP A 145 0.03 16.94 -0.28
CA ASP A 145 -1.23 17.23 0.40
C ASP A 145 -2.50 17.01 -0.43
N HIS A 146 -2.36 16.45 -1.64
CA HIS A 146 -3.47 16.11 -2.52
C HIS A 146 -3.74 14.61 -2.50
N TRP A 147 -4.98 14.25 -2.18
CA TRP A 147 -5.44 12.88 -2.31
C TRP A 147 -5.53 12.49 -3.79
N SER A 148 -4.95 11.35 -4.13
CA SER A 148 -5.20 10.69 -5.41
C SER A 148 -6.69 10.34 -5.55
N PRO A 149 -7.18 10.13 -6.78
CA PRO A 149 -8.46 9.45 -6.95
C PRO A 149 -8.42 8.07 -6.30
N TRP A 150 -9.61 7.54 -6.00
CA TRP A 150 -9.76 6.15 -5.61
C TRP A 150 -9.45 5.24 -6.80
N THR A 151 -8.59 4.26 -6.59
CA THR A 151 -8.20 3.27 -7.60
C THR A 151 -8.37 1.87 -7.06
N GLU A 152 -8.71 0.93 -7.93
CA GLU A 152 -8.69 -0.49 -7.61
C GLU A 152 -7.28 -1.07 -7.78
N ALA A 153 -7.10 -2.31 -7.33
CA ALA A 153 -5.85 -3.01 -7.49
C ALA A 153 -5.52 -3.23 -8.97
N SER A 154 -4.25 -3.00 -9.33
CA SER A 154 -3.76 -3.22 -10.70
C SER A 154 -3.51 -4.68 -11.01
N SER A 155 -3.28 -5.49 -9.98
CA SER A 155 -3.05 -6.92 -10.09
C SER A 155 -3.56 -7.65 -8.86
N ARG A 156 -3.71 -8.97 -8.98
CA ARG A 156 -4.25 -9.84 -7.93
C ARG A 156 -3.38 -11.08 -7.80
N ARG A 157 -3.37 -11.69 -6.63
CA ARG A 157 -2.57 -12.87 -6.30
C ARG A 157 -3.41 -13.89 -5.55
N GLY A 158 -3.40 -15.13 -6.01
CA GLY A 158 -4.10 -16.25 -5.39
C GLY A 158 -3.29 -16.85 -4.23
N GLY A 159 -3.84 -16.80 -3.02
CA GLY A 159 -3.34 -17.57 -1.87
C GLY A 159 -1.95 -17.19 -1.33
N VAL A 160 -1.50 -17.95 -0.33
CA VAL A 160 -0.27 -17.72 0.45
C VAL A 160 1.01 -17.99 -0.38
N PHE A 161 0.89 -18.72 -1.50
CA PHE A 161 2.04 -19.20 -2.30
C PHE A 161 2.21 -18.50 -3.66
N ALA A 162 1.38 -17.53 -4.03
CA ALA A 162 1.53 -16.79 -5.30
C ALA A 162 2.93 -16.20 -5.50
N TRP A 163 3.56 -15.70 -4.42
CA TRP A 163 4.95 -15.22 -4.47
C TRP A 163 5.94 -16.33 -4.85
N HIS A 164 5.76 -17.54 -4.33
CA HIS A 164 6.60 -18.68 -4.67
C HIS A 164 6.42 -19.08 -6.14
N SER A 165 5.20 -19.08 -6.67
CA SER A 165 4.94 -19.35 -8.09
C SER A 165 5.57 -18.29 -9.00
N GLU A 166 5.48 -17.00 -8.64
CA GLU A 166 6.10 -15.90 -9.38
C GLU A 166 7.65 -16.01 -9.42
N VAL A 167 8.29 -16.30 -8.28
CA VAL A 167 9.75 -16.46 -8.21
C VAL A 167 10.21 -17.68 -9.03
N ASN A 168 9.41 -18.74 -9.05
CA ASN A 168 9.70 -19.96 -9.80
C ASN A 168 9.20 -19.93 -11.25
N ARG A 169 8.71 -18.80 -11.75
CA ARG A 169 8.23 -18.60 -13.14
C ARG A 169 7.17 -19.61 -13.58
N HIS A 170 6.34 -20.06 -12.64
CA HIS A 170 5.10 -20.73 -13.00
C HIS A 170 4.09 -19.68 -13.44
N ASP A 171 3.21 -20.02 -14.38
CA ASP A 171 2.12 -19.14 -14.77
C ASP A 171 1.28 -18.84 -13.53
N ALA A 172 1.36 -17.60 -13.06
CA ALA A 172 0.59 -17.17 -11.91
C ALA A 172 -0.88 -17.11 -12.36
N GLU A 173 -1.71 -17.97 -11.78
CA GLU A 173 -3.15 -17.80 -11.87
C GLU A 173 -3.50 -16.38 -11.43
N ASN A 174 -4.15 -15.61 -12.31
CA ASN A 174 -4.68 -14.31 -11.96
C ASN A 174 -6.10 -14.55 -11.43
N PRO A 175 -6.30 -14.54 -10.10
CA PRO A 175 -7.60 -14.87 -9.55
C PRO A 175 -8.65 -13.84 -9.97
N ASP A 176 -9.90 -14.30 -10.00
CA ASP A 176 -11.03 -13.46 -10.34
C ASP A 176 -11.13 -12.24 -9.44
N ARG A 177 -11.72 -11.17 -9.99
CA ARG A 177 -12.01 -9.95 -9.25
C ARG A 177 -13.08 -10.26 -8.19
N PRO A 178 -12.84 -9.94 -6.89
CA PRO A 178 -13.86 -10.07 -5.86
C PRO A 178 -15.08 -9.21 -6.16
N GLU A 179 -16.27 -9.63 -5.72
CA GLU A 179 -17.54 -8.89 -5.88
C GLU A 179 -17.43 -7.46 -5.32
N TYR A 180 -16.78 -7.32 -4.16
CA TYR A 180 -16.53 -6.05 -3.49
C TYR A 180 -15.02 -5.76 -3.44
N PRO A 181 -14.40 -5.29 -4.53
CA PRO A 181 -12.94 -5.08 -4.58
C PRO A 181 -12.50 -3.98 -3.60
N PHE A 182 -11.25 -4.06 -3.15
CA PHE A 182 -10.66 -2.97 -2.39
C PHE A 182 -10.44 -1.75 -3.29
N GLN A 183 -10.55 -0.57 -2.70
CA GLN A 183 -10.18 0.69 -3.34
C GLN A 183 -9.18 1.43 -2.46
N MET A 184 -8.15 1.98 -3.07
CA MET A 184 -7.10 2.72 -2.37
C MET A 184 -6.99 4.13 -2.94
N ARG A 185 -6.69 5.09 -2.08
CA ARG A 185 -6.08 6.35 -2.47
C ARG A 185 -4.93 6.68 -1.54
N PHE A 186 -4.03 7.53 -1.99
CA PHE A 186 -2.91 7.97 -1.17
C PHE A 186 -2.68 9.47 -1.34
N ARG A 187 -1.94 10.05 -0.42
CA ARG A 187 -1.32 11.38 -0.58
C ARG A 187 0.07 11.37 -0.01
N LEU A 188 0.89 12.31 -0.49
CA LEU A 188 2.14 12.63 0.16
C LEU A 188 1.90 13.76 1.15
N VAL A 189 2.47 13.66 2.35
CA VAL A 189 2.43 14.74 3.34
C VAL A 189 3.83 15.03 3.82
N LEU A 190 4.06 16.28 4.22
CA LEU A 190 5.32 16.70 4.81
C LEU A 190 5.18 16.81 6.32
N SER A 191 6.08 16.18 7.06
CA SER A 191 6.10 16.32 8.51
C SER A 191 7.51 16.26 9.07
N GLN A 192 7.65 16.73 10.32
CA GLN A 192 8.86 16.50 11.11
C GLN A 192 9.09 14.99 11.24
N ARG A 193 10.35 14.58 11.45
CA ARG A 193 10.65 13.18 11.71
C ARG A 193 10.09 12.80 13.08
N VAL A 194 8.92 12.19 13.11
CA VAL A 194 8.41 11.56 14.32
C VAL A 194 9.07 10.18 14.38
N TYR A 195 10.10 10.05 15.21
CA TYR A 195 10.55 8.74 15.63
C TYR A 195 9.47 8.18 16.56
N PRO A 196 8.92 6.97 16.32
CA PRO A 196 8.31 6.22 17.40
C PRO A 196 9.36 5.88 18.47
#